data_AF-A0A6V7MAE9-F1
#
_entry.id   AF-A0A6V7MAE9-F1
#
_cell.length_a   1.000
_cell.length_b   1.000
_cell.length_c   1.000
_cell.angle_alpha   90.00
_cell.angle_beta   90.00
_cell.angle_gamma   90.00
#
_symmetry.space_group_name_H-M   'P 1'
#
loop_
_entity.id
_entity.type
_entity.pdbx_description
1 polymer ?
#
loop_
_entity_poly.entity_id
_entity_poly.type
_entity_poly.pdbx_seq_one_letter_code
_entity_poly.pdbx_strand_id
1 'polypeptide(L)'
;FAKWWPGWRSEKQLPPWTSSRPSCITMKKSFACYNHPDRNCTTDYFFWDIEDCASSMKGHSYICKRPYDDIGCVYGKGHQYSGRANVTSSGRECLSWGEKNIAYALMIAVPNREIRNKLKKHNYCRNPNPNEESRPWCFVGDYGEKEYCDIPACGND
;
A
#
# COMPACT_ATOMS: atom_id res chain seq x y z
N PHE A 1 7.29 0.17 5.67
CA PHE A 1 6.64 0.27 4.35
C PHE A 1 6.61 -1.12 3.73
N ALA A 2 5.57 -1.91 4.04
CA ALA A 2 5.37 -3.23 3.45
C ALA A 2 4.70 -3.03 2.08
N LYS A 3 5.47 -3.36 1.03
CA LYS A 3 5.14 -3.18 -0.39
C LYS A 3 3.91 -4.01 -0.78
N TRP A 4 2.73 -3.39 -0.85
CA TRP A 4 1.58 -4.02 -1.51
C TRP A 4 1.74 -3.92 -3.03
N TRP A 5 2.03 -5.06 -3.67
CA TRP A 5 2.13 -5.16 -5.12
C TRP A 5 1.13 -6.18 -5.67
N PRO A 6 -0.04 -5.74 -6.17
CA PRO A 6 -1.05 -6.64 -6.75
C PRO A 6 -0.66 -7.17 -8.15
N GLY A 7 0.64 -7.22 -8.46
CA GLY A 7 1.16 -7.51 -9.79
C GLY A 7 1.06 -6.33 -10.74
N TRP A 8 1.97 -6.28 -11.70
CA TRP A 8 1.91 -5.33 -12.81
C TRP A 8 0.83 -5.78 -13.80
N ARG A 9 -0.07 -4.88 -14.21
CA ARG A 9 -0.85 -5.11 -15.43
C ARG A 9 0.17 -5.19 -16.57
N SER A 10 0.05 -6.17 -17.46
CA SER A 10 1.00 -6.47 -18.55
C SER A 10 1.13 -5.35 -19.61
N GLU A 11 0.68 -4.14 -19.32
CA GLU A 11 0.78 -2.95 -20.15
C GLU A 11 2.22 -2.40 -20.11
N LYS A 12 2.99 -2.83 -21.09
CA LYS A 12 4.35 -2.37 -21.36
C LYS A 12 4.31 -0.99 -22.01
N GLN A 13 5.00 -0.01 -21.42
CA GLN A 13 5.17 1.33 -21.97
C GLN A 13 6.66 1.65 -22.11
N LEU A 14 7.01 2.56 -23.02
CA LEU A 14 8.39 3.07 -23.10
C LEU A 14 8.74 3.84 -21.81
N PRO A 15 10.02 3.81 -21.37
CA PRO A 15 10.47 4.64 -20.26
C PRO A 15 10.15 6.13 -20.50
N PRO A 16 9.72 6.87 -19.47
CA PRO A 16 9.40 8.29 -19.62
C PRO A 16 10.69 9.07 -19.93
N TRP A 17 10.59 9.99 -20.89
CA TRP A 17 11.62 10.99 -21.12
C TRP A 17 11.43 12.14 -20.13
N THR A 18 12.18 12.13 -19.04
CA THR A 18 12.19 13.21 -18.06
C THR A 18 13.54 13.92 -18.08
N SER A 19 13.55 15.23 -17.84
CA SER A 19 14.78 16.02 -17.70
C SER A 19 15.58 15.67 -16.45
N SER A 20 14.90 15.14 -15.42
CA SER A 20 15.47 14.50 -14.23
C SER A 20 15.65 12.99 -14.45
N ARG A 21 16.61 12.35 -13.78
CA ARG A 21 16.83 10.89 -13.82
C ARG A 21 15.73 10.19 -13.02
N PRO A 22 14.71 9.58 -13.66
CA PRO A 22 13.62 8.97 -12.92
C PRO A 22 14.09 7.65 -12.29
N SER A 23 13.64 7.34 -11.08
CA SER A 23 13.92 6.06 -10.43
C SER A 23 12.84 5.03 -10.75
N CYS A 24 13.25 3.84 -11.16
CA CYS A 24 12.39 2.70 -11.45
C CYS A 24 12.56 1.64 -10.36
N ILE A 25 11.45 1.05 -9.90
CA ILE A 25 11.52 -0.16 -9.08
C ILE A 25 11.51 -1.36 -10.01
N THR A 26 12.56 -2.19 -9.97
CA THR A 26 12.74 -3.31 -10.89
C THR A 26 12.80 -4.65 -10.19
N MET A 27 12.24 -5.67 -10.84
CA MET A 27 12.22 -7.03 -10.34
C MET A 27 13.50 -7.75 -10.79
N LYS A 28 14.35 -8.14 -9.84
CA LYS A 28 15.61 -8.83 -10.13
C LYS A 28 15.55 -10.27 -9.63
N LYS A 29 15.92 -11.22 -10.51
CA LYS A 29 16.11 -12.66 -10.16
C LYS A 29 17.55 -12.96 -9.72
N SER A 30 18.49 -12.11 -10.15
CA SER A 30 19.88 -12.14 -9.72
C SER A 30 20.20 -10.90 -8.88
N PHE A 31 20.89 -11.09 -7.76
CA PHE A 31 21.19 -10.05 -6.78
C PHE A 31 22.61 -10.24 -6.23
N ALA A 32 23.22 -9.19 -5.69
CA ALA A 32 24.54 -9.29 -5.06
C ALA A 32 24.48 -10.24 -3.85
N CYS A 33 25.44 -11.17 -3.75
CA CYS A 33 25.50 -12.09 -2.61
C CYS A 33 25.86 -11.34 -1.33
N TYR A 34 25.20 -11.66 -0.20
CA TYR A 34 25.39 -10.96 1.09
C TYR A 34 26.87 -10.87 1.54
N ASN A 35 27.62 -11.97 1.39
CA ASN A 35 29.04 -12.01 1.77
C ASN A 35 30.01 -11.69 0.61
N HIS A 36 29.50 -11.57 -0.62
CA HIS A 36 30.30 -11.34 -1.82
C HIS A 36 29.54 -10.39 -2.75
N PRO A 37 29.58 -9.08 -2.48
CA PRO A 37 28.85 -8.09 -3.26
C PRO A 37 29.23 -8.12 -4.75
N ASP A 38 30.45 -8.54 -5.05
CA ASP A 38 31.01 -8.67 -6.40
C ASP A 38 30.46 -9.90 -7.16
N ARG A 39 29.71 -10.79 -6.49
CA ARG A 39 29.11 -11.98 -7.08
C ARG A 39 27.60 -11.86 -7.10
N ASN A 40 27.01 -12.32 -8.21
CA ASN A 40 25.57 -12.43 -8.34
C ASN A 40 25.09 -13.81 -7.86
N CYS A 41 24.16 -13.81 -6.92
CA CYS A 41 23.41 -14.94 -6.43
C CYS A 41 22.04 -15.00 -7.11
N THR A 42 21.51 -16.20 -7.27
CA THR A 42 20.15 -16.47 -7.74
C THR A 42 19.30 -17.05 -6.61
N THR A 43 17.99 -16.82 -6.64
CA THR A 43 17.04 -17.41 -5.70
C THR A 43 15.79 -17.88 -6.43
N ASP A 44 14.99 -18.70 -5.77
CA ASP A 44 13.70 -19.19 -6.26
C ASP A 44 12.60 -18.12 -6.23
N TYR A 45 12.86 -16.99 -5.56
CA TYR A 45 11.98 -15.83 -5.49
C TYR A 45 12.61 -14.61 -6.18
N PHE A 46 11.90 -13.48 -6.18
CA PHE A 46 12.38 -12.23 -6.79
C PHE A 46 12.54 -11.16 -5.72
N PHE A 47 13.49 -10.25 -5.94
CA PHE A 47 13.67 -9.06 -5.12
C PHE A 47 13.36 -7.80 -5.91
N TRP A 48 13.03 -6.74 -5.17
CA TRP A 48 12.71 -5.43 -5.71
C TRP A 48 13.83 -4.45 -5.43
N ASP A 49 14.39 -3.90 -6.49
CA ASP A 49 15.52 -2.96 -6.44
C ASP A 49 15.12 -1.59 -7.01
N ILE A 50 15.88 -0.54 -6.72
CA ILE A 50 15.68 0.80 -7.27
C ILE A 50 16.85 1.13 -8.17
N GLU A 51 16.58 1.46 -9.44
CA GLU A 51 17.61 1.90 -10.39
C GLU A 51 17.16 3.11 -11.20
N ASP A 52 18.13 3.82 -11.79
CA ASP A 52 17.86 4.93 -12.69
C ASP A 52 17.33 4.36 -14.02
N CYS A 53 16.08 4.72 -14.36
CA CYS A 53 15.40 4.18 -15.54
C CYS A 53 16.15 4.49 -16.84
N ALA A 54 16.97 5.55 -16.85
CA ALA A 54 17.73 6.01 -18.00
C ALA A 54 19.18 5.47 -18.02
N SER A 55 19.68 4.89 -16.93
CA SER A 55 21.10 4.48 -16.82
C SER A 55 21.41 3.05 -17.28
N SER A 56 20.41 2.21 -17.51
CA SER A 56 20.65 0.83 -17.97
C SER A 56 21.24 0.85 -19.38
N MET A 57 22.48 0.37 -19.55
CA MET A 57 23.16 0.27 -20.87
C MET A 57 22.45 -0.66 -21.86
N LYS A 58 21.49 -1.49 -21.40
CA LYS A 58 20.60 -2.28 -22.27
C LYS A 58 19.24 -1.62 -22.51
N GLY A 59 18.96 -0.51 -21.83
CA GLY A 59 17.66 0.13 -21.74
C GLY A 59 16.64 -0.76 -21.03
N HIS A 60 15.79 -0.18 -20.19
CA HIS A 60 14.50 -0.82 -19.94
C HIS A 60 13.70 -0.68 -21.23
N SER A 61 13.61 -1.73 -22.06
CA SER A 61 12.85 -1.65 -23.31
C SER A 61 11.39 -1.26 -23.05
N TYR A 62 10.87 -1.66 -21.88
CA TYR A 62 9.56 -1.28 -21.39
C TYR A 62 9.55 -1.18 -19.87
N ILE A 63 8.80 -0.24 -19.33
CA ILE A 63 8.35 -0.21 -17.95
C ILE A 63 6.88 -0.61 -17.91
N CYS A 64 6.46 -1.31 -16.86
CA CYS A 64 5.04 -1.48 -16.62
C CYS A 64 4.51 -0.18 -16.01
N LYS A 65 3.49 0.42 -16.63
CA LYS A 65 2.82 1.60 -16.05
C LYS A 65 1.72 1.08 -15.13
N ARG A 66 1.79 1.43 -13.85
CA ARG A 66 0.65 1.28 -12.95
C ARG A 66 -0.06 2.64 -12.91
N PRO A 67 -1.39 2.71 -13.13
CA PRO A 67 -2.12 3.92 -12.78
C PRO A 67 -1.87 4.19 -11.30
N TYR A 68 -1.49 5.43 -10.96
CA TYR A 68 -1.42 5.85 -9.57
C TYR A 68 -2.80 5.58 -8.96
N ASP A 69 -2.84 4.68 -7.99
CA ASP A 69 -4.04 4.47 -7.21
C ASP A 69 -4.08 5.62 -6.22
N ASP A 70 -4.85 6.65 -6.55
CA ASP A 70 -4.99 7.83 -5.69
C ASP A 70 -5.79 7.44 -4.45
N ILE A 71 -5.06 6.88 -3.49
CA ILE A 71 -5.56 6.59 -2.17
C ILE A 71 -5.70 7.88 -1.34
N GLY A 72 -5.20 9.02 -1.81
CA GLY A 72 -5.14 10.26 -1.06
C GLY A 72 -4.14 10.21 0.10
N CYS A 73 -4.20 11.21 0.96
CA CYS A 73 -3.31 11.38 2.10
C CYS A 73 -4.09 11.77 3.37
N VAL A 74 -3.44 11.65 4.53
CA VAL A 74 -4.04 11.92 5.84
C VAL A 74 -3.53 13.24 6.40
N TYR A 75 -4.46 14.10 6.83
CA TYR A 75 -4.18 15.22 7.73
C TYR A 75 -4.45 14.83 9.18
N GLY A 76 -3.57 15.24 10.10
CA GLY A 76 -3.71 14.98 11.54
C GLY A 76 -3.93 13.48 11.83
N LYS A 77 -5.03 13.15 12.53
CA LYS A 77 -5.42 11.76 12.85
C LYS A 77 -6.25 11.06 11.76
N GLY A 78 -6.55 11.73 10.64
CA GLY A 78 -7.29 11.13 9.52
C GLY A 78 -8.80 11.00 9.72
N HIS A 79 -9.40 11.82 10.59
CA HIS A 79 -10.86 11.83 10.79
C HIS A 79 -11.63 12.15 9.50
N GLN A 80 -11.10 13.07 8.70
CA GLN A 80 -11.69 13.52 7.43
C GLN A 80 -11.23 12.70 6.22
N TYR A 81 -10.43 11.64 6.43
CA TYR A 81 -9.88 10.86 5.34
C TYR A 81 -11.00 10.11 4.60
N SER A 82 -11.20 10.44 3.32
CA SER A 82 -12.20 9.86 2.43
C SER A 82 -11.60 9.04 1.28
N GLY A 83 -10.29 8.82 1.30
CA GLY A 83 -9.55 8.09 0.27
C GLY A 83 -9.89 6.59 0.22
N ARG A 84 -9.23 5.88 -0.69
CA ARG A 84 -9.53 4.48 -1.05
C ARG A 84 -8.53 3.45 -0.52
N ALA A 85 -7.57 3.84 0.32
CA ALA A 85 -6.66 2.86 0.94
C ALA A 85 -7.45 1.77 1.68
N ASN A 86 -7.06 0.51 1.46
CA ASN A 86 -7.65 -0.69 2.06
C ASN A 86 -6.56 -1.72 2.44
N VAL A 87 -5.35 -1.26 2.73
CA VAL A 87 -4.21 -2.09 3.11
C VAL A 87 -3.58 -1.56 4.38
N THR A 88 -3.26 -2.48 5.29
CA THR A 88 -2.65 -2.17 6.58
C THR A 88 -1.15 -1.91 6.47
N SER A 89 -0.54 -1.35 7.52
CA SER A 89 0.92 -1.13 7.57
C SER A 89 1.75 -2.43 7.48
N SER A 90 1.20 -3.57 7.88
CA SER A 90 1.83 -4.89 7.65
C SER A 90 1.55 -5.48 6.26
N GLY A 91 0.75 -4.82 5.43
CA GLY A 91 0.39 -5.28 4.08
C GLY A 91 -0.81 -6.23 4.02
N ARG A 92 -1.58 -6.37 5.11
CA ARG A 92 -2.82 -7.18 5.11
C ARG A 92 -3.95 -6.41 4.46
N GLU A 93 -4.80 -7.12 3.70
CA GLU A 93 -5.99 -6.53 3.07
C GLU A 93 -7.11 -6.33 4.09
N CYS A 94 -7.73 -5.16 4.05
CA CYS A 94 -8.84 -4.82 4.92
C CYS A 94 -10.10 -5.63 4.58
N LEU A 95 -10.74 -6.15 5.63
CA LEU A 95 -12.09 -6.68 5.57
C LEU A 95 -13.12 -5.57 5.36
N SER A 96 -14.23 -5.92 4.73
CA SER A 96 -15.38 -5.01 4.63
C SER A 96 -15.90 -4.68 6.03
N TRP A 97 -16.17 -3.41 6.29
CA TRP A 97 -16.82 -2.98 7.54
C TRP A 97 -18.21 -3.59 7.73
N GLY A 98 -18.80 -4.17 6.67
CA GLY A 98 -20.07 -4.88 6.70
C GLY A 98 -19.97 -6.37 6.99
N GLU A 99 -18.76 -6.91 7.19
CA GLU A 99 -18.58 -8.35 7.42
C GLU A 99 -19.27 -8.82 8.71
N LYS A 100 -19.83 -10.04 8.65
CA LYS A 100 -20.58 -10.61 9.79
C LYS A 100 -19.66 -11.01 10.94
N ASN A 101 -18.50 -11.59 10.63
CA ASN A 101 -17.53 -12.04 11.64
C ASN A 101 -16.97 -10.90 12.49
N ILE A 102 -16.89 -9.67 11.94
CA ILE A 102 -16.40 -8.50 12.68
C ILE A 102 -17.50 -7.67 13.35
N ALA A 103 -18.78 -8.04 13.23
CA ALA A 103 -19.90 -7.19 13.65
C ALA A 103 -19.83 -6.80 15.14
N TYR A 104 -19.40 -7.72 16.00
CA TYR A 104 -19.20 -7.46 17.42
C TYR A 104 -18.01 -6.52 17.67
N ALA A 105 -16.86 -6.78 17.05
CA ALA A 105 -15.68 -5.93 17.15
C ALA A 105 -15.96 -4.49 16.64
N LEU A 106 -16.70 -4.35 15.55
CA LEU A 106 -17.14 -3.07 15.02
C LEU A 106 -18.06 -2.32 15.99
N MET A 107 -18.95 -3.02 16.69
CA MET A 107 -19.84 -2.39 17.67
C MET A 107 -19.05 -1.78 18.84
N ILE A 108 -17.99 -2.45 19.28
CA ILE A 108 -17.09 -1.96 20.33
C ILE A 108 -16.25 -0.78 19.82
N ALA A 109 -15.57 -0.96 18.68
CA ALA A 109 -14.63 0.03 18.17
C ALA A 109 -15.29 1.33 17.66
N VAL A 110 -16.57 1.26 17.26
CA VAL A 110 -17.32 2.41 16.76
C VAL A 110 -18.68 2.45 17.45
N PRO A 111 -18.82 3.02 18.66
CA PRO A 111 -20.07 3.00 19.42
C PRO A 111 -21.24 3.74 18.75
N ASN A 112 -20.96 4.75 17.92
CA ASN A 112 -21.98 5.51 17.20
C ASN A 112 -22.60 4.70 16.05
N ARG A 113 -23.91 4.44 16.13
CA ARG A 113 -24.67 3.64 15.15
C ARG A 113 -24.71 4.25 13.75
N GLU A 114 -24.85 5.57 13.64
CA GLU A 114 -24.94 6.25 12.35
C GLU A 114 -23.61 6.17 11.60
N ILE A 115 -22.49 6.37 12.31
CA ILE A 115 -21.14 6.24 11.76
C ILE A 115 -20.92 4.79 11.29
N ARG A 116 -21.22 3.78 12.14
CA ARG A 116 -21.13 2.36 11.74
C ARG A 116 -21.89 2.06 10.46
N ASN A 117 -23.13 2.54 10.34
CA ASN A 117 -23.96 2.26 9.17
C ASN A 117 -23.38 2.85 7.87
N LYS A 118 -22.70 3.99 7.95
CA LYS A 118 -22.03 4.61 6.79
C LYS A 118 -20.82 3.78 6.31
N LEU A 119 -20.13 3.09 7.23
CA LEU A 119 -18.91 2.33 6.93
C LEU A 119 -19.18 1.00 6.20
N LYS A 120 -20.32 0.34 6.48
CA LYS A 120 -20.63 -1.04 6.05
C LYS A 120 -20.58 -1.34 4.54
N LYS A 121 -20.47 -0.32 3.68
CA LYS A 121 -20.52 -0.44 2.22
C LYS A 121 -19.14 -0.62 1.56
N HIS A 122 -18.05 -0.57 2.31
CA HIS A 122 -16.69 -0.64 1.76
C HIS A 122 -15.72 -1.31 2.75
N ASN A 123 -14.45 -1.46 2.35
CA ASN A 123 -13.34 -1.90 3.20
C ASN A 123 -12.24 -0.83 3.37
N TYR A 124 -12.49 0.41 2.94
CA TYR A 124 -11.49 1.48 3.05
C TYR A 124 -11.18 1.84 4.50
N CYS A 125 -9.91 2.15 4.76
CA CYS A 125 -9.38 2.62 6.02
C CYS A 125 -10.06 3.90 6.49
N ARG A 126 -10.48 3.96 7.75
CA ARG A 126 -11.15 5.13 8.33
C ARG A 126 -10.70 5.35 9.77
N ASN A 127 -10.83 6.59 10.24
CA ASN A 127 -10.72 6.90 11.66
C ASN A 127 -12.05 7.46 12.20
N PRO A 128 -13.00 6.57 12.55
CA PRO A 128 -14.31 6.97 13.06
C PRO A 128 -14.27 7.52 14.50
N ASN A 129 -13.22 7.25 15.27
CA ASN A 129 -13.06 7.70 16.66
C ASN A 129 -11.68 8.34 16.89
N PRO A 130 -11.45 9.58 16.45
CA PRO A 130 -10.14 10.23 16.53
C PRO A 130 -9.71 10.60 17.95
N ASN A 131 -10.59 10.48 18.94
CA ASN A 131 -10.24 10.66 20.35
C ASN A 131 -9.46 9.45 20.89
N GLU A 132 -9.83 8.25 20.46
CA GLU A 132 -9.17 6.99 20.85
C GLU A 132 -8.07 6.56 19.87
N GLU A 133 -8.20 6.93 18.59
CA GLU A 133 -7.36 6.40 17.52
C GLU A 133 -6.47 7.46 16.90
N SER A 134 -5.20 7.13 16.69
CA SER A 134 -4.20 8.08 16.21
C SER A 134 -4.16 8.21 14.68
N ARG A 135 -4.64 7.22 13.93
CA ARG A 135 -4.58 7.13 12.46
C ARG A 135 -5.74 6.30 11.91
N PRO A 136 -6.04 6.37 10.59
CA PRO A 136 -7.00 5.46 9.99
C PRO A 136 -6.58 4.00 10.11
N TRP A 137 -7.57 3.15 10.33
CA TRP A 137 -7.41 1.71 10.54
C TRP A 137 -8.52 0.95 9.82
N CYS A 138 -8.38 -0.37 9.79
CA CYS A 138 -9.42 -1.29 9.34
C CYS A 138 -9.35 -2.62 10.10
N PHE A 139 -10.30 -3.51 9.83
CA PHE A 139 -10.30 -4.87 10.35
C PHE A 139 -9.61 -5.83 9.38
N VAL A 140 -8.91 -6.83 9.92
CA VAL A 140 -8.20 -7.88 9.19
C VAL A 140 -8.31 -9.20 9.94
N GLY A 141 -8.04 -10.31 9.24
CA GLY A 141 -8.10 -11.66 9.83
C GLY A 141 -9.52 -12.12 10.17
N ASP A 142 -9.69 -13.43 10.34
CA ASP A 142 -11.02 -14.04 10.50
C ASP A 142 -11.74 -13.61 11.79
N TYR A 143 -10.98 -13.12 12.78
CA TYR A 143 -11.50 -12.69 14.08
C TYR A 143 -11.71 -11.18 14.20
N GLY A 144 -11.48 -10.41 13.14
CA GLY A 144 -11.65 -8.95 13.16
C GLY A 144 -10.62 -8.25 14.03
N GLU A 145 -9.34 -8.56 13.80
CA GLU A 145 -8.24 -7.82 14.40
C GLU A 145 -8.19 -6.40 13.82
N LYS A 146 -7.95 -5.41 14.68
CA LYS A 146 -7.80 -4.02 14.25
C LYS A 146 -6.35 -3.73 13.91
N GLU A 147 -6.10 -3.11 12.76
CA GLU A 147 -4.76 -2.67 12.38
C GLU A 147 -4.76 -1.31 11.67
N TYR A 148 -3.73 -0.50 11.90
CA TYR A 148 -3.54 0.78 11.23
C TYR A 148 -3.16 0.62 9.75
N CYS A 149 -3.56 1.60 8.95
CA CYS A 149 -3.31 1.61 7.52
C CYS A 149 -2.04 2.37 7.12
N ASP A 150 -1.43 1.93 6.01
CA ASP A 150 -0.27 2.60 5.40
C ASP A 150 -0.77 3.72 4.47
N ILE A 151 -1.06 4.89 5.04
CA ILE A 151 -1.52 6.07 4.29
C ILE A 151 -0.54 7.22 4.52
N PRO A 152 -0.01 7.86 3.46
CA PRO A 152 0.92 8.98 3.61
C PRO A 152 0.26 10.18 4.29
N ALA A 153 1.05 10.95 5.03
CA ALA A 153 0.62 12.24 5.54
C ALA A 153 0.62 13.28 4.40
N CYS A 154 -0.38 14.16 4.37
CA CYS A 154 -0.39 15.24 3.38
C CYS A 154 0.70 16.27 3.71
N GLY A 155 1.48 16.70 2.70
CA GLY A 155 2.50 17.74 2.85
C GLY A 155 3.89 17.26 3.28
N ASN A 156 4.12 15.95 3.33
CA ASN A 156 5.47 15.37 3.38
C ASN A 156 5.76 14.72 2.02
N ASP A 157 6.22 15.53 1.07
CA ASP A 157 6.84 15.09 -0.19
C ASP A 157 8.37 14.98 -0.02
#